data_AF-A0A2P6AQH4-F1
#
_entry.id   AF-A0A2P6AQH4-F1
#
_cell.length_a   1.000
_cell.length_b   1.000
_cell.length_c   1.000
_cell.angle_alpha   90.00
_cell.angle_beta   90.00
_cell.angle_gamma   90.00
#
_symmetry.space_group_name_H-M   'P 1'
#
loop_
_entity.id
_entity.type
_entity.pdbx_description
1 polymer ?
#
loop_
_entity_poly.entity_id
_entity_poly.type
_entity_poly.pdbx_seq_one_letter_code
_entity_poly.pdbx_strand_id
1 'polypeptide(L)'
;GRAADSIAAATDWLIAAAAGNPDEVNAAAVDFLHAFGLLAYAHMWLLMLQASAGKDDAFHADKFKVGAFFFARLLPELDSRVASLRAGADTLMALSEDSF
;
A
#
# COMPACT_ATOMS: atom_id res chain seq x y z
N GLY A 1 5.91 10.31 -6.44
CA GLY A 1 6.60 10.19 -5.14
C GLY A 1 6.54 8.72 -4.77
N ARG A 2 7.63 8.09 -4.32
CA ARG A 2 7.84 6.63 -4.44
C ARG A 2 6.60 5.76 -4.22
N ALA A 3 5.89 5.91 -3.10
CA ALA A 3 4.67 5.14 -2.80
C ALA A 3 3.58 5.28 -3.88
N ALA A 4 3.32 6.50 -4.36
CA ALA A 4 2.36 6.75 -5.44
C ALA A 4 2.81 6.12 -6.77
N ASP A 5 4.12 6.18 -7.05
CA ASP A 5 4.69 5.62 -8.27
C ASP A 5 4.61 4.08 -8.24
N SER A 6 4.85 3.46 -7.07
CA SER A 6 4.66 2.02 -6.86
C SER A 6 3.22 1.57 -7.06
N ILE A 7 2.24 2.33 -6.53
CA ILE A 7 0.82 2.01 -6.70
C ILE A 7 0.35 2.19 -8.14
N ALA A 8 0.80 3.24 -8.83
CA ALA A 8 0.50 3.43 -10.25
C ALA A 8 1.03 2.24 -11.07
N ALA A 9 2.29 1.85 -10.86
CA ALA A 9 2.87 0.69 -11.54
C ALA A 9 2.18 -0.63 -11.17
N ALA A 10 1.73 -0.80 -9.93
CA ALA A 10 0.94 -1.98 -9.53
C ALA A 10 -0.45 -2.00 -10.19
N THR A 11 -1.08 -0.83 -10.35
CA THR A 11 -2.37 -0.67 -11.04
C THR A 11 -2.23 -1.05 -12.52
N ASP A 12 -1.21 -0.53 -13.20
CA ASP A 12 -0.95 -0.85 -14.62
C ASP A 12 -0.69 -2.34 -14.82
N TRP A 13 0.10 -2.94 -13.92
CA TRP A 13 0.34 -4.39 -13.94
C TRP A 13 -0.96 -5.18 -13.77
N LEU A 14 -1.80 -4.80 -12.80
CA LEU A 14 -3.05 -5.52 -12.52
C LEU A 14 -4.04 -5.44 -13.68
N ILE A 15 -4.15 -4.28 -14.34
CA ILE A 15 -4.97 -4.11 -15.54
C ILE A 15 -4.49 -5.02 -16.66
N ALA A 16 -3.18 -5.09 -16.88
CA ALA A 16 -2.60 -5.96 -17.91
C ALA A 16 -2.78 -7.45 -17.58
N ALA A 17 -2.57 -7.85 -16.33
CA ALA A 17 -2.72 -9.23 -15.87
C ALA A 17 -4.18 -9.72 -15.99
N ALA A 18 -5.13 -8.88 -15.58
CA ALA A 18 -6.57 -9.16 -15.64
C ALA A 18 -7.09 -9.42 -17.06
N ALA A 19 -6.44 -8.84 -18.08
CA ALA A 19 -6.80 -9.10 -19.49
C ALA A 19 -6.48 -10.53 -19.93
N GLY A 20 -5.48 -11.17 -19.31
CA GLY A 20 -5.06 -12.54 -19.60
C GLY A 20 -5.69 -13.60 -18.68
N ASN A 21 -5.92 -13.24 -17.41
CA ASN A 21 -6.49 -14.12 -16.41
C ASN A 21 -7.37 -13.32 -15.41
N PRO A 22 -8.70 -13.52 -15.41
CA PRO A 22 -9.60 -12.84 -14.47
C PRO A 22 -9.30 -13.11 -12.98
N ASP A 23 -8.70 -14.25 -12.64
CA ASP A 23 -8.39 -14.62 -11.25
C ASP A 23 -7.32 -13.72 -10.64
N GLU A 24 -6.51 -13.05 -11.46
CA GLU A 24 -5.49 -12.08 -11.02
C GLU A 24 -6.10 -10.91 -10.23
N VAL A 25 -7.31 -10.48 -10.60
CA VAL A 25 -8.01 -9.40 -9.91
C VAL A 25 -8.32 -9.80 -8.47
N ASN A 26 -8.83 -11.02 -8.28
CA ASN A 26 -9.21 -11.51 -6.96
C ASN A 26 -7.98 -11.86 -6.12
N ALA A 27 -6.95 -12.45 -6.74
CA ALA A 27 -5.68 -12.75 -6.09
C ALA A 27 -4.98 -11.48 -5.55
N ALA A 28 -5.03 -10.39 -6.32
CA ALA A 28 -4.41 -9.12 -5.97
C ALA A 28 -5.22 -8.23 -5.01
N ALA A 29 -6.54 -8.46 -4.89
CA ALA A 29 -7.48 -7.49 -4.30
C ALA A 29 -7.09 -7.03 -2.88
N VAL A 30 -6.74 -7.98 -2.01
CA VAL A 30 -6.45 -7.69 -0.59
C VAL A 30 -5.14 -6.92 -0.44
N ASP A 31 -4.08 -7.36 -1.11
CA ASP A 31 -2.79 -6.67 -1.04
C ASP A 31 -2.84 -5.31 -1.74
N PHE A 32 -3.57 -5.19 -2.85
CA PHE A 32 -3.80 -3.90 -3.51
C PHE A 32 -4.50 -2.92 -2.57
N LEU A 33 -5.59 -3.35 -1.91
CA LEU A 33 -6.36 -2.50 -1.01
C LEU A 33 -5.50 -2.01 0.17
N HIS A 34 -4.71 -2.90 0.78
CA HIS A 34 -3.80 -2.51 1.86
C HIS A 34 -2.71 -1.56 1.38
N ALA A 35 -2.07 -1.83 0.25
CA ALA A 35 -1.03 -0.98 -0.32
C ALA A 35 -1.57 0.42 -0.66
N PHE A 36 -2.75 0.50 -1.29
CA PHE A 36 -3.42 1.75 -1.60
C PHE A 36 -3.83 2.50 -0.32
N GLY A 37 -4.31 1.77 0.69
CA GLY A 37 -4.61 2.32 2.01
C GLY A 37 -3.39 3.00 2.64
N LEU A 38 -2.21 2.37 2.60
CA LEU A 38 -0.97 2.96 3.10
C LEU A 38 -0.58 4.24 2.35
N LEU A 39 -0.78 4.29 1.03
CA LEU A 39 -0.60 5.52 0.24
C LEU A 39 -1.56 6.62 0.68
N ALA A 40 -2.85 6.29 0.87
CA ALA A 40 -3.84 7.26 1.33
C ALA A 40 -3.51 7.81 2.72
N TYR A 41 -3.09 6.94 3.65
CA TYR A 41 -2.64 7.37 4.98
C TYR A 41 -1.36 8.21 4.93
N ALA A 42 -0.42 7.90 4.04
CA ALA A 42 0.75 8.74 3.82
C ALA A 42 0.34 10.16 3.39
N HIS A 43 -0.63 10.29 2.48
CA HIS A 43 -1.16 11.59 2.08
C HIS A 43 -1.81 12.33 3.26
N MET A 44 -2.63 11.65 4.08
CA MET A 44 -3.22 12.26 5.28
C MET A 44 -2.18 12.74 6.29
N TRP A 45 -1.10 11.98 6.47
CA TRP A 45 0.02 12.42 7.30
C TRP A 45 0.69 13.68 6.74
N LEU A 46 0.95 13.75 5.44
CA LEU A 46 1.52 14.95 4.83
C LEU A 46 0.63 16.18 5.06
N LEU A 47 -0.69 16.05 4.93
CA LEU A 47 -1.63 17.15 5.23
C LEU A 47 -1.57 17.57 6.70
N MET A 48 -1.55 16.62 7.64
CA MET A 48 -1.44 16.92 9.07
C MET A 48 -0.11 17.60 9.41
N LEU A 49 1.02 17.14 8.84
CA LEU A 49 2.33 17.74 9.04
C LEU A 49 2.38 19.16 8.47
N GLN A 50 1.82 19.36 7.28
CA GLN A 50 1.71 20.69 6.66
C GLN A 50 0.87 21.63 7.53
N ALA A 51 -0.27 21.17 8.04
CA ALA A 51 -1.13 21.95 8.94
C ALA A 51 -0.49 22.20 10.32
N SER A 52 0.54 21.43 10.69
CA SER A 52 1.29 21.56 11.94
C SER A 52 2.53 22.43 11.81
N ALA A 53 2.96 22.75 10.58
CA ALA A 53 4.14 23.57 10.33
C ALA A 53 3.96 24.99 10.91
N GLY A 54 4.97 25.47 11.64
CA GLY A 54 4.97 26.82 12.23
C GLY A 54 4.14 26.97 13.50
N LYS A 55 3.67 25.86 14.10
CA LYS A 55 2.96 25.87 15.39
C LYS A 55 3.86 25.29 16.49
N ASP A 56 3.98 26.02 17.59
CA ASP A 56 4.94 25.76 18.67
C ASP A 56 4.33 25.15 19.93
N ASP A 57 3.27 24.34 19.79
CA ASP A 57 2.69 23.59 20.90
C ASP A 57 3.02 22.09 20.86
N ALA A 58 2.88 21.43 22.01
CA ALA A 58 3.24 20.03 22.18
C ALA A 58 2.47 19.08 21.25
N PHE A 59 1.21 19.39 20.95
CA PHE A 59 0.38 18.57 20.09
C PHE A 59 0.91 18.54 18.65
N HIS A 60 1.27 19.71 18.10
CA HIS A 60 1.83 19.80 16.76
C HIS A 60 3.24 19.22 16.68
N ALA A 61 4.06 19.39 17.72
CA ALA A 61 5.36 18.71 17.83
C ALA A 61 5.22 17.17 17.82
N ASP A 62 4.21 16.63 18.51
CA ASP A 62 3.94 15.19 18.54
C ASP A 62 3.43 14.66 17.19
N LYS A 63 2.71 15.46 16.39
CA LYS A 63 2.33 15.09 15.01
C LYS A 63 3.55 14.77 14.15
N PHE A 64 4.64 15.52 14.27
CA PHE A 64 5.89 15.21 13.56
C PHE A 64 6.51 13.90 14.02
N LYS A 65 6.51 13.61 15.33
CA LYS A 65 7.05 12.34 15.87
C LYS A 65 6.26 11.14 15.38
N VAL A 66 4.93 11.20 15.46
CA VAL A 66 4.06 10.10 15.02
C VAL A 66 4.08 9.95 13.50
N GLY A 67 4.10 11.06 12.76
CA GLY A 67 4.28 11.04 11.31
C GLY A 67 5.59 10.36 10.91
N ALA A 68 6.71 10.74 11.53
CA ALA A 68 8.01 10.11 11.29
C ALA A 68 7.97 8.59 11.57
N PHE A 69 7.30 8.16 12.65
CA PHE A 69 7.08 6.73 12.91
C PHE A 69 6.30 6.06 11.78
N PHE A 70 5.19 6.64 11.32
CA PHE A 70 4.40 6.08 10.22
C PHE A 70 5.25 5.90 8.95
N PHE A 71 5.96 6.94 8.52
CA PHE A 71 6.80 6.88 7.32
C PHE A 71 7.96 5.89 7.44
N ALA A 72 8.55 5.76 8.64
CA ALA A 72 9.70 4.89 8.84
C ALA A 72 9.34 3.41 9.13
N ARG A 73 8.15 3.15 9.70
CA ARG A 73 7.80 1.81 10.21
C ARG A 73 6.58 1.17 9.56
N LEU A 74 5.61 1.97 9.08
CA LEU A 74 4.37 1.44 8.53
C LEU A 74 4.35 1.54 7.00
N LEU A 75 4.75 2.69 6.43
CA LEU A 75 4.74 2.86 4.98
C LEU A 75 5.58 1.82 4.20
N PRO A 76 6.74 1.32 4.70
CA PRO A 76 7.48 0.28 4.00
C PRO A 76 6.71 -1.03 3.75
N GLU A 77 5.64 -1.30 4.51
CA GLU A 77 4.77 -2.46 4.25
C GLU A 77 4.15 -2.40 2.84
N LEU A 78 3.96 -1.21 2.28
CA LEU A 78 3.47 -1.02 0.91
C LEU A 78 4.30 -1.81 -0.10
N ASP A 79 5.62 -1.81 0.06
CA ASP A 79 6.52 -2.49 -0.87
C ASP A 79 6.34 -4.01 -0.80
N SER A 80 6.16 -4.57 0.40
CA SER A 80 5.84 -6.00 0.56
C SER A 80 4.47 -6.37 0.00
N ARG A 81 3.46 -5.51 0.16
CA ARG A 81 2.12 -5.74 -0.39
C ARG A 81 2.13 -5.70 -1.91
N VAL A 82 2.86 -4.76 -2.50
CA VAL A 82 3.04 -4.70 -3.97
C VAL A 82 3.80 -5.93 -4.48
N ALA A 83 4.77 -6.45 -3.72
CA ALA A 83 5.45 -7.69 -4.08
C ALA A 83 4.49 -8.91 -4.04
N SER A 84 3.70 -9.06 -2.99
CA SER A 84 2.69 -10.13 -2.89
C SER A 84 1.65 -10.05 -4.00
N LEU A 85 1.16 -8.85 -4.28
CA LEU A 85 0.24 -8.60 -5.39
C LEU A 85 0.79 -9.09 -6.73
N ARG A 86 2.08 -8.88 -6.99
CA ARG A 86 2.74 -9.29 -8.25
C ARG A 86 3.08 -10.78 -8.31
N ALA A 87 2.91 -11.53 -7.22
CA ALA A 87 3.05 -12.98 -7.24
C ALA A 87 1.92 -13.66 -8.01
N GLY A 88 0.81 -12.95 -8.24
CA GLY A 88 -0.30 -13.37 -9.10
C GLY A 88 -1.12 -14.53 -8.56
N ALA A 89 -2.02 -15.05 -9.40
CA ALA A 89 -2.99 -16.05 -9.01
C ALA A 89 -2.42 -17.48 -8.91
N ASP A 90 -1.32 -17.78 -9.61
CA ASP A 90 -0.81 -19.15 -9.78
C ASP A 90 -0.67 -19.92 -8.45
N THR A 91 -0.08 -19.30 -7.43
CA THR A 91 0.16 -19.96 -6.14
C THR A 91 -1.12 -20.21 -5.35
N LEU A 92 -2.13 -19.34 -5.49
CA LEU A 92 -3.45 -19.48 -4.87
C LEU A 92 -4.27 -20.55 -5.59
N MET A 93 -4.24 -20.54 -6.92
CA MET A 93 -5.01 -21.46 -7.76
C MET A 93 -4.40 -22.86 -7.84
N ALA A 94 -3.12 -23.02 -7.45
CA ALA A 94 -2.49 -24.32 -7.31
C ALA A 94 -2.96 -25.12 -6.07
N LEU A 95 -3.61 -24.46 -5.10
CA LEU A 95 -4.12 -25.12 -3.90
C LEU A 95 -5.45 -25.81 -4.23
N SER A 96 -5.47 -27.14 -4.15
CA SER A 96 -6.70 -27.92 -4.29
C SER A 96 -7.44 -28.05 -2.96
N GLU A 97 -8.72 -28.42 -3.00
CA GLU A 97 -9.52 -28.69 -1.80
C GLU A 97 -8.88 -29.77 -0.90
N ASP A 98 -8.24 -30.78 -1.49
CA ASP A 98 -7.53 -31.86 -0.77
C ASP A 98 -6.22 -31.40 -0.10
N SER A 99 -5.82 -30.14 -0.28
CA SER A 99 -4.57 -29.59 0.28
C SER A 99 -4.71 -29.03 1.71
N PHE A 100 -5.90 -29.13 2.32
CA PHE A 100 -6.25 -28.57 3.63
C PHE A 100 -6.85 -29.63 4.57
#